data_AF-A0A3M1UUE1-F1
#
_entry.id   AF-A0A3M1UUE1-F1
#
_cell.length_a   1.000
_cell.length_b   1.000
_cell.length_c   1.000
_cell.angle_alpha   90.00
_cell.angle_beta   90.00
_cell.angle_gamma   90.00
#
_symmetry.space_group_name_H-M   'P 1'
#
loop_
_entity.id
_entity.type
_entity.pdbx_description
1 polymer ?
#
loop_
_entity_poly.entity_id
_entity_poly.type
_entity_poly.pdbx_seq_one_letter_code
_entity_poly.pdbx_strand_id
1 'polypeptide(L)' 'TQRFLPAEADVRFDEQGGLRATVRGERFDPQRHRPGHEVKAITYHGLKVEQRDGEWLGDVIVDI' A
#
# COMPACT_ATOMS: atom_id res chain seq x y z
N THR A 1 -14.81 10.84 0.95
CA THR A 1 -13.72 9.90 1.28
C THR A 1 -13.25 10.17 2.69
N GLN A 2 -13.37 9.21 3.60
CA GLN A 2 -12.97 9.39 5.01
C GLN A 2 -11.43 9.45 5.02
N ARG A 3 -10.85 10.54 5.54
CA ARG A 3 -9.38 10.78 5.59
C ARG A 3 -8.68 9.74 6.48
N PHE A 4 -8.62 8.50 6.04
CA PHE A 4 -8.03 7.37 6.76
C PHE A 4 -6.57 7.22 6.37
N LEU A 5 -5.70 7.11 7.35
CA LEU A 5 -4.28 6.88 7.21
C LEU A 5 -4.00 5.42 7.58
N PRO A 6 -3.72 4.54 6.60
CA PRO A 6 -3.31 3.17 6.89
C PRO A 6 -1.88 3.13 7.46
N ALA A 7 -1.67 2.27 8.46
CA ALA A 7 -0.36 2.05 9.07
C ALA A 7 0.09 0.58 8.97
N GLU A 8 -0.87 -0.34 8.87
CA GLU A 8 -0.61 -1.77 8.84
C GLU A 8 -1.62 -2.47 7.92
N ALA A 9 -1.18 -3.50 7.21
CA ALA A 9 -2.03 -4.33 6.38
C ALA A 9 -1.69 -5.81 6.56
N ASP A 10 -2.69 -6.60 6.98
CA ASP A 10 -2.64 -8.06 6.92
C ASP A 10 -3.24 -8.50 5.60
N VAL A 11 -2.43 -9.12 4.75
CA VAL A 11 -2.83 -9.53 3.40
C VAL A 11 -2.84 -11.04 3.29
N ARG A 12 -3.89 -11.58 2.68
CA ARG A 12 -4.02 -13.00 2.35
C ARG A 12 -4.41 -13.16 0.90
N PHE A 13 -3.72 -14.05 0.22
CA PHE A 13 -4.08 -14.48 -1.14
C PHE A 13 -4.96 -15.71 -1.04
N ASP A 14 -5.98 -15.78 -1.90
CA ASP A 14 -6.78 -16.99 -2.08
C ASP A 14 -6.26 -17.81 -3.27
N GLU A 15 -6.69 -19.07 -3.34
CA GLU A 15 -6.25 -20.02 -4.38
C GLU A 15 -6.76 -19.66 -5.79
N GLN A 16 -7.69 -18.71 -5.90
CA GLN A 16 -8.30 -18.28 -7.16
C GLN A 16 -7.61 -17.03 -7.72
N GLY A 17 -6.51 -16.59 -7.09
CA GLY A 17 -5.77 -15.39 -7.47
C GLY A 17 -6.38 -14.09 -6.95
N GLY A 18 -7.36 -14.17 -6.06
CA GLY A 18 -7.89 -13.04 -5.31
C GLY A 18 -7.01 -12.69 -4.11
N LEU A 19 -7.23 -11.50 -3.58
CA LEU A 19 -6.56 -10.99 -2.40
C LEU A 19 -7.57 -10.38 -1.45
N ARG A 20 -7.42 -10.67 -0.16
CA ARG A 20 -8.15 -10.04 0.93
C ARG A 20 -7.17 -9.40 1.90
N ALA A 21 -7.45 -8.15 2.26
CA ALA A 21 -6.63 -7.41 3.21
C ALA A 21 -7.48 -6.85 4.37
N THR A 22 -6.91 -6.87 5.57
CA THR A 22 -7.38 -6.06 6.70
C THR A 22 -6.39 -4.94 6.91
N VAL A 23 -6.85 -3.70 6.77
CA VAL A 23 -6.01 -2.50 6.88
C VAL A 23 -6.35 -1.77 8.17
N ARG A 24 -5.34 -1.56 9.02
CA ARG A 24 -5.48 -0.83 10.29
C ARG A 24 -4.81 0.53 10.19
N GLY A 25 -5.39 1.49 10.88
CA GLY A 25 -4.97 2.88 10.79
C GLY A 25 -5.89 3.79 11.58
N GLU A 26 -5.71 5.10 11.39
CA GLU A 26 -6.48 6.11 12.09
C GLU A 26 -6.94 7.22 11.16
N ARG A 27 -7.80 8.11 11.66
CA ARG A 27 -8.20 9.29 10.90
C ARG A 27 -7.07 10.32 10.91
N PHE A 28 -6.83 10.95 9.77
CA PHE A 28 -5.90 12.06 9.65
C PHE A 28 -6.26 13.19 10.61
N ASP A 29 -5.39 13.39 11.59
CA ASP A 29 -5.32 14.56 12.46
C ASP A 29 -4.20 15.52 12.00
N PRO A 30 -4.52 16.76 11.56
CA PRO A 30 -3.52 17.75 11.13
C PRO A 30 -2.61 18.26 12.24
N GLN A 31 -2.95 18.07 13.52
CA GLN A 31 -2.10 18.47 14.64
C GLN A 31 -1.00 17.44 14.92
N ARG A 32 -1.26 16.17 14.60
CA ARG A 32 -0.37 15.03 14.86
C ARG A 32 0.40 14.58 13.61
N HIS A 33 -0.26 14.60 12.45
CA HIS A 33 0.31 14.07 11.22
C HIS A 33 0.84 15.21 10.33
N ARG A 34 2.11 15.11 9.97
CA ARG A 34 2.73 15.95 8.95
C ARG A 34 2.75 15.17 7.64
N PRO A 35 1.83 15.43 6.70
CA PRO A 35 1.87 14.75 5.41
C PRO A 35 3.19 15.07 4.71
N GLY A 36 3.84 14.02 4.19
CA GLY A 36 5.01 14.16 3.31
C GLY A 36 4.55 14.44 1.89
N HIS A 37 4.87 13.55 0.96
CA HIS A 37 4.32 13.61 -0.40
C HIS A 37 2.94 12.96 -0.45
N GLU A 38 1.99 13.65 -1.08
CA GLU A 38 0.67 13.11 -1.37
C GLU A 38 0.77 12.22 -2.61
N VAL A 39 0.18 11.02 -2.58
CA VAL A 39 0.14 10.14 -3.75
C VAL A 39 -1.11 10.49 -4.57
N LYS A 40 -0.91 10.92 -5.82
CA LYS A 40 -2.00 11.27 -6.75
C LYS A 40 -2.62 10.06 -7.41
N ALA A 41 -1.81 9.07 -7.78
CA ALA A 41 -2.27 7.88 -8.47
C ALA A 41 -1.35 6.67 -8.27
N ILE A 42 -1.95 5.49 -8.26
CA ILE A 42 -1.24 4.21 -8.41
C ILE A 42 -1.05 3.96 -9.90
N THR A 43 0.18 3.62 -10.31
CA THR A 43 0.50 3.35 -11.71
C THR A 43 1.18 2.00 -11.87
N TYR A 44 1.21 1.48 -13.10
CA TYR A 44 2.01 0.30 -13.44
C TYR A 44 3.46 0.65 -13.82
N HIS A 45 3.87 1.92 -13.71
CA HIS A 45 5.23 2.32 -14.05
C HIS A 45 6.22 1.70 -13.07
N GLY A 46 7.22 1.02 -13.62
CA GLY A 46 8.22 0.32 -12.82
C GLY A 46 7.67 -0.82 -11.98
N LEU A 47 6.44 -1.33 -12.25
CA LEU A 47 5.90 -2.47 -11.52
C LEU A 47 6.82 -3.69 -11.73
N LYS A 48 7.26 -4.26 -10.62
CA LYS A 48 8.09 -5.46 -10.59
C LYS A 48 7.62 -6.35 -9.46
N VAL A 49 7.47 -7.64 -9.76
CA VAL A 49 7.14 -8.68 -8.78
C VAL A 49 8.02 -9.87 -9.09
N GLU A 50 8.95 -10.20 -8.19
CA GLU A 50 9.91 -11.27 -8.40
C GLU A 50 10.24 -12.00 -7.11
N GLN A 51 10.68 -13.25 -7.23
CA GLN A 51 11.17 -14.04 -6.11
C GLN A 51 12.70 -13.93 -6.04
N ARG A 52 13.23 -13.51 -4.89
CA ARG A 52 14.68 -13.42 -4.60
C ARG A 52 14.98 -14.04 -3.26
N ASP A 53 15.95 -14.95 -3.22
CA ASP A 53 16.43 -15.60 -2.00
C ASP A 53 15.32 -16.24 -1.14
N GLY A 54 14.26 -16.74 -1.81
CA GLY A 54 13.09 -17.35 -1.16
C GLY A 54 12.02 -16.34 -0.73
N GLU A 55 12.25 -15.04 -0.89
CA GLU A 55 11.33 -13.96 -0.55
C GLU A 55 10.72 -13.31 -1.80
N TRP A 56 9.59 -12.61 -1.64
CA TRP A 56 8.97 -11.84 -2.71
C TRP A 56 9.35 -10.37 -2.60
N LEU A 57 9.85 -9.80 -3.70
CA LEU A 57 10.11 -8.37 -3.85
C LEU A 57 9.06 -7.75 -4.77
N GLY A 58 8.47 -6.64 -4.33
CA GLY A 58 7.54 -5.82 -5.11
C GLY A 58 8.00 -4.38 -5.19
N ASP A 59 8.22 -3.85 -6.40
CA ASP A 59 8.52 -2.43 -6.64
C ASP A 59 7.42 -1.80 -7.50
N VAL A 60 7.06 -0.56 -7.21
CA VAL A 60 6.14 0.24 -8.03
C VAL A 60 6.45 1.73 -7.87
N ILE A 61 6.34 2.49 -8.97
CA ILE A 61 6.46 3.95 -8.93
C ILE A 61 5.08 4.57 -8.88
N VAL A 62 4.86 5.39 -7.85
CA VAL A 62 3.63 6.15 -7.64
C VAL A 62 3.79 7.57 -8.18
N ASP A 63 2.68 8.15 -8.64
CA ASP A 63 2.62 9.57 -8.99
C ASP A 63 2.37 10.40 -7.72
N ILE A 64 3.12 11.49 -7.55
CA ILE A 64 3.07 12.38 -6.38
C ILE A 64 2.55 13.77 -6.76
#